data_AF-A0A2V8N5Y9-F1
#
_entry.id   AF-A0A2V8N5Y9-F1
#
_cell.length_a   1.000
_cell.length_b   1.000
_cell.length_c   1.000
_cell.angle_alpha   90.00
_cell.angle_beta   90.00
_cell.angle_gamma   90.00
#
_symmetry.space_group_name_H-M   'P 1'
#
loop_
_entity.id
_entity.type
_entity.pdbx_description
1 polymer ?
#
loop_
_entity_poly.entity_id
_entity_poly.type
_entity_poly.pdbx_seq_one_letter_code
_entity_poly.pdbx_strand_id
1 'polypeptide(L)'
;MRIAFRVLVALLPLLFTPVLGYLLAEGYLNLGGGEKDILLVLPSAFFSLVYGISCFYLWHRGVRLGRSIVFSIVVAIAGLIAAGLALALVGQLGIGGRF
;
A
#
# COMPACT_ATOMS: atom_id res chain seq x y z
N MET A 1 3.80 -6.00 -26.33
CA MET A 1 2.65 -6.31 -25.46
C MET A 1 3.01 -6.76 -24.04
N ARG A 2 4.06 -7.58 -23.80
CA ARG A 2 4.41 -8.03 -22.43
C ARG A 2 4.68 -6.89 -21.43
N ILE A 3 5.38 -5.83 -21.85
CA ILE A 3 5.81 -4.72 -20.97
C ILE A 3 4.62 -3.93 -20.41
N ALA A 4 3.69 -3.50 -21.27
CA ALA A 4 2.51 -2.75 -20.86
C ALA A 4 1.69 -3.50 -19.81
N PHE A 5 1.52 -4.82 -19.99
CA PHE A 5 0.85 -5.67 -18.99
C PHE A 5 1.59 -5.70 -17.64
N ARG A 6 2.93 -5.74 -17.64
CA ARG A 6 3.71 -5.72 -16.38
C ARG A 6 3.57 -4.39 -15.66
N VAL A 7 3.63 -3.29 -16.40
CA VAL A 7 3.46 -1.94 -15.88
C VAL A 7 2.06 -1.78 -15.29
N LEU A 8 1.04 -2.25 -16.00
CA LEU A 8 -0.35 -2.20 -15.53
C LEU A 8 -0.51 -3.00 -14.24
N VAL A 9 0.05 -4.22 -14.15
CA VAL A 9 0.02 -5.03 -12.92
C VAL A 9 0.76 -4.35 -11.76
N ALA A 10 1.92 -3.74 -12.02
CA ALA A 10 2.70 -3.06 -10.99
C ALA A 10 2.00 -1.79 -10.45
N LEU A 11 1.30 -1.06 -11.32
CA LEU A 11 0.60 0.16 -10.99
C LEU A 11 -0.85 -0.06 -10.55
N LEU A 12 -1.37 -1.29 -10.70
CA LEU A 12 -2.76 -1.62 -10.39
C LEU A 12 -3.17 -1.16 -8.98
N PRO A 13 -2.42 -1.47 -7.90
CA PRO A 13 -2.80 -1.03 -6.56
C PRO A 13 -2.82 0.50 -6.43
N LEU A 14 -1.87 1.17 -7.08
CA LEU A 14 -1.77 2.62 -7.07
C LEU A 14 -2.98 3.28 -7.76
N LEU A 15 -3.46 2.69 -8.87
CA LEU A 15 -4.66 3.16 -9.58
C LEU A 15 -5.94 2.92 -8.77
N PHE A 16 -6.00 1.85 -7.97
CA PHE A 16 -7.13 1.59 -7.09
C PHE A 16 -7.16 2.48 -5.83
N THR A 17 -6.01 3.03 -5.44
CA THR A 17 -5.91 3.90 -4.25
C THR A 17 -6.81 5.16 -4.32
N PRO A 18 -6.84 5.95 -5.41
CA PRO A 18 -7.75 7.10 -5.51
C PRO A 18 -9.22 6.68 -5.62
N VAL A 19 -9.50 5.53 -6.24
CA VAL A 19 -10.86 4.98 -6.29
C VAL A 19 -11.35 4.62 -4.89
N LEU A 20 -10.49 3.97 -4.09
CA LEU A 20 -10.75 3.69 -2.68
C LEU A 20 -11.01 4.99 -1.91
N GLY A 21 -10.16 6.00 -2.09
CA GLY A 21 -10.32 7.30 -1.43
C GLY A 21 -11.63 7.99 -1.78
N TYR A 22 -12.02 7.97 -3.06
CA TYR A 22 -13.32 8.51 -3.51
C TYR A 22 -14.50 7.78 -2.85
N LEU A 23 -14.48 6.45 -2.84
CA LEU A 23 -15.55 5.65 -2.26
C LEU A 23 -15.68 5.83 -0.74
N LEU A 24 -14.56 6.02 -0.04
CA LEU A 24 -14.54 6.31 1.40
C LEU A 24 -15.01 7.75 1.68
N ALA A 25 -14.60 8.72 0.85
CA ALA A 25 -14.96 10.13 1.03
C ALA A 25 -16.45 10.42 0.78
N GLU A 26 -17.04 9.76 -0.23
CA GLU A 26 -18.48 9.85 -0.54
C GLU A 26 -19.35 9.01 0.41
N GLY A 27 -18.74 8.25 1.33
CA GLY A 27 -19.46 7.39 2.27
C GLY A 27 -20.09 6.16 1.65
N TYR A 28 -19.76 5.81 0.39
CA TYR A 28 -20.18 4.56 -0.23
C TYR A 28 -19.59 3.34 0.49
N LEU A 29 -18.39 3.49 1.04
CA LEU A 29 -17.73 2.51 1.90
C LEU A 29 -17.65 3.08 3.32
N ASN A 30 -18.38 2.46 4.25
CA ASN A 30 -18.34 2.81 5.66
C ASN A 30 -17.80 1.61 6.44
N LEU A 31 -16.59 1.75 6.98
CA LEU A 31 -15.89 0.72 7.73
C LEU A 31 -16.09 0.91 9.25
N GLY A 32 -16.99 1.81 9.63
CA GLY A 32 -17.37 2.09 11.02
C GLY A 32 -16.57 3.22 11.67
N GLY A 33 -15.58 3.80 10.99
CA GLY A 33 -14.82 4.97 11.48
C GLY A 33 -15.38 6.32 11.00
N GLY A 34 -16.44 6.32 10.17
CA GLY A 34 -17.07 7.53 9.65
C GLY A 34 -16.09 8.33 8.78
N GLU A 35 -15.93 9.62 9.05
CA GLU A 35 -15.00 10.49 8.31
C GLU A 35 -13.53 10.05 8.41
N LYS A 36 -13.17 9.30 9.46
CA LYS A 36 -11.80 8.82 9.68
C LYS A 36 -11.43 7.65 8.79
N ASP A 37 -12.39 7.04 8.10
CA ASP A 37 -12.12 5.94 7.17
C ASP A 37 -11.21 6.38 6.01
N ILE A 38 -11.19 7.69 5.69
CA ILE A 38 -10.26 8.27 4.72
C ILE A 38 -8.77 8.06 5.12
N LEU A 39 -8.48 7.86 6.40
CA LEU A 39 -7.13 7.56 6.86
C LEU A 39 -6.63 6.20 6.37
N LEU A 40 -7.50 5.27 5.95
CA LEU A 40 -7.09 4.02 5.29
C LEU A 40 -6.46 4.24 3.91
N VAL A 41 -6.61 5.44 3.32
CA VAL A 41 -5.95 5.79 2.06
C VAL A 41 -4.43 5.89 2.25
N LEU A 42 -3.94 6.30 3.42
CA LEU A 42 -2.51 6.39 3.73
C LEU A 42 -1.80 5.02 3.69
N PRO A 43 -2.21 4.00 4.46
CA PRO A 43 -1.58 2.69 4.41
C PRO A 43 -1.77 2.01 3.05
N SER A 44 -2.91 2.21 2.37
CA SER A 44 -3.10 1.66 1.02
C SER A 44 -2.20 2.32 -0.03
N ALA A 45 -1.96 3.65 0.06
CA ALA A 45 -1.00 4.36 -0.79
C ALA A 45 0.43 3.87 -0.53
N PHE A 46 0.82 3.73 0.74
CA PHE A 46 2.13 3.21 1.12
C PHE A 46 2.35 1.78 0.59
N PHE A 47 1.38 0.90 0.77
CA PHE A 47 1.41 -0.46 0.23
C PHE A 47 1.61 -0.46 -1.28
N SER A 48 0.83 0.36 -1.99
CA SER A 48 0.87 0.46 -3.45
C SER A 48 2.23 0.92 -3.97
N LEU A 49 2.88 1.87 -3.28
CA LEU A 49 4.22 2.33 -3.61
C LEU A 49 5.27 1.23 -3.39
N VAL A 50 5.29 0.58 -2.22
CA VAL A 50 6.25 -0.48 -1.91
C VAL A 50 6.08 -1.67 -2.86
N TYR A 51 4.83 -2.03 -3.17
CA TYR A 51 4.51 -3.07 -4.13
C TYR A 51 5.05 -2.74 -5.53
N GLY A 52 4.75 -1.53 -6.03
CA GLY A 52 5.18 -1.08 -7.35
C GLY A 52 6.70 -1.07 -7.51
N ILE A 53 7.42 -0.54 -6.52
CA ILE A 53 8.89 -0.51 -6.49
C ILE A 53 9.47 -1.94 -6.48
N SER A 54 8.91 -2.82 -5.64
CA SER A 54 9.36 -4.21 -5.53
C SER A 54 9.13 -4.98 -6.85
N CYS A 55 7.98 -4.77 -7.49
CA CYS A 55 7.66 -5.36 -8.78
C CYS A 55 8.62 -4.88 -9.88
N PHE A 56 8.93 -3.59 -9.90
CA PHE A 56 9.89 -3.02 -10.85
C PHE A 56 11.31 -3.56 -10.64
N TYR A 57 11.76 -3.62 -9.38
CA TYR A 57 13.08 -4.16 -9.03
C TYR A 57 13.23 -5.65 -9.40
N LEU A 58 12.24 -6.49 -9.06
CA LEU A 58 12.27 -7.92 -9.39
C LEU A 58 12.16 -8.17 -10.89
N TRP A 59 11.45 -7.32 -11.62
CA TRP A 59 11.41 -7.38 -13.07
C TRP A 59 12.78 -7.05 -13.67
N HIS A 60 13.48 -6.01 -13.20
CA HIS A 60 14.85 -5.72 -13.65
C HIS A 60 15.83 -6.88 -13.42
N ARG A 61 15.58 -7.72 -12.41
CA ARG A 61 16.33 -8.96 -12.12
C ARG A 61 15.94 -10.17 -12.97
N GLY A 62 15.00 -10.02 -13.92
CA GLY A 62 14.57 -11.09 -14.82
C GLY A 62 13.64 -12.13 -14.18
N VAL A 63 13.08 -11.86 -13.00
CA VAL A 63 12.21 -12.79 -12.28
C VAL A 63 10.88 -12.97 -13.03
N ARG A 64 10.31 -14.19 -12.98
CA ARG A 64 9.00 -14.51 -13.56
C ARG A 64 7.90 -13.67 -12.89
N LEU A 65 6.93 -13.21 -13.69
CA LEU A 65 5.88 -12.28 -13.28
C LEU A 65 5.09 -12.76 -12.05
N GLY A 66 4.66 -14.03 -12.03
CA GLY A 66 3.89 -14.56 -10.89
C GLY A 66 4.69 -14.52 -9.59
N ARG A 67 5.99 -14.83 -9.66
CA ARG A 67 6.86 -14.82 -8.49
C ARG A 67 7.18 -13.39 -8.03
N SER A 68 7.33 -12.45 -8.96
CA SER A 68 7.53 -11.04 -8.62
C SER A 68 6.32 -10.44 -7.93
N ILE A 69 5.10 -10.78 -8.35
CA ILE A 69 3.85 -10.33 -7.70
C ILE A 69 3.80 -10.82 -6.25
N VAL A 70 3.98 -12.13 -6.02
CA VAL A 70 3.89 -12.72 -4.68
C VAL A 70 4.94 -12.13 -3.74
N PHE A 71 6.20 -12.04 -4.17
CA PHE A 71 7.25 -11.42 -3.35
C PHE A 71 6.96 -9.95 -3.06
N SER A 72 6.44 -9.20 -4.04
CA SER A 72 6.12 -7.79 -3.86
C SER A 72 4.97 -7.59 -2.87
N ILE A 73 3.97 -8.48 -2.86
CA ILE A 73 2.91 -8.49 -1.85
C ILE A 73 3.50 -8.73 -0.47
N VAL A 74 4.34 -9.76 -0.31
CA VAL A 74 4.97 -10.09 0.98
C VAL A 74 5.83 -8.93 1.49
N VAL A 75 6.63 -8.32 0.63
CA VAL A 75 7.47 -7.17 0.98
C VAL A 75 6.62 -5.95 1.35
N ALA A 76 5.54 -5.68 0.62
CA ALA A 76 4.64 -4.57 0.92
C ALA A 76 3.86 -4.77 2.24
N ILE A 77 3.42 -6.00 2.55
CA ILE A 77 2.83 -6.34 3.85
C ILE A 77 3.86 -6.18 4.97
N ALA A 78 5.06 -6.74 4.80
CA ALA A 78 6.13 -6.62 5.79
C ALA A 78 6.51 -5.15 6.03
N GLY A 79 6.57 -4.35 4.97
CA GLY A 79 6.80 -2.91 5.04
C GLY A 79 5.70 -2.17 5.81
N LEU A 80 4.42 -2.52 5.58
CA LEU A 80 3.30 -1.97 6.33
C LEU A 80 3.38 -2.31 7.82
N ILE A 81 3.69 -3.57 8.15
CA ILE A 81 3.83 -4.01 9.55
C ILE A 81 5.00 -3.27 10.21
N ALA A 82 6.15 -3.16 9.53
CA ALA A 82 7.31 -2.44 10.04
C ALA A 82 7.01 -0.94 10.25
N ALA A 83 6.32 -0.30 9.30
CA ALA A 83 5.91 1.10 9.42
C ALA A 83 4.90 1.30 10.58
N GLY A 84 3.94 0.39 10.72
CA GLY A 84 2.97 0.40 11.82
C GLY A 84 3.63 0.21 13.19
N LEU A 85 4.58 -0.74 13.29
CA LEU A 85 5.38 -0.95 14.50
C LEU A 85 6.24 0.27 14.82
N ALA A 86 6.90 0.87 13.83
CA ALA A 86 7.69 2.07 14.03
C ALA A 86 6.82 3.23 14.55
N LEU A 87 5.64 3.45 13.95
CA LEU A 87 4.70 4.47 14.42
C LEU A 87 4.19 4.16 15.84
N ALA A 88 3.87 2.90 16.15
CA ALA A 88 3.44 2.49 17.47
C ALA A 88 4.53 2.72 18.52
N LEU A 89 5.78 2.37 18.22
CA LEU A 89 6.93 2.61 19.09
C LEU A 89 7.19 4.11 19.28
N VAL A 90 7.12 4.92 18.22
CA VAL A 90 7.24 6.38 18.30
C VAL A 90 6.12 6.99 19.15
N GLY A 91 4.89 6.49 18.99
CA GLY A 91 3.75 6.88 19.83
C GLY A 91 3.95 6.53 21.31
N GLN A 92 4.48 5.34 21.60
CA GLN A 92 4.80 4.90 22.97
C GLN A 92 5.98 5.67 23.59
N LEU A 93 6.96 6.10 22.79
CA LEU A 93 8.11 6.91 23.22
C LEU A 93 7.73 8.39 23.50
N GLY A 94 6.44 8.75 23.42
CA GLY A 94 5.95 10.05 23.88
C GLY A 94 6.27 11.24 22.97
N ILE A 95 6.78 11.01 21.76
CA ILE A 95 7.03 12.07 20.77
C ILE A 95 5.72 12.49 20.08
N GLY A 96 4.67 11.65 20.12
CA GLY A 96 3.30 12.00 19.77
C GLY A 96 2.44 12.14 21.02
N GLY A 97 2.58 13.27 21.72
CA GLY A 97 2.03 13.51 23.05
C GLY A 97 0.60 13.01 23.29
N ARG A 98 0.41 12.41 24.47
CA ARG A 98 -0.83 12.31 25.28
C ARG A 98 -2.13 12.64 24.53
N PHE A 99 -2.89 11.60 24.23
CA PHE A 99 -4.35 11.65 24.23
C PHE A 99 -4.86 10.68 25.29
#